data_AF-A0A3B8UG90-F1
#
_entry.id   AF-A0A3B8UG90-F1
#
_cell.length_a   1.000
_cell.length_b   1.000
_cell.length_c   1.000
_cell.angle_alpha   90.00
_cell.angle_beta   90.00
_cell.angle_gamma   90.00
#
_symmetry.space_group_name_H-M   'P 1'
#
loop_
_entity.id
_entity.type
_entity.pdbx_description
1 polymer ?
#
loop_
_entity_poly.entity_id
_entity_poly.type
_entity_poly.pdbx_seq_one_letter_code
_entity_poly.pdbx_strand_id
1 'polypeptide(L)' 'MNAMTDKSISTLTDREQAALNAFVKAEGPRWKQELTEVYWYNARIWTDADGDQFHGHVLHSLRNRPGGYEALEDFIPY' A
#
# COMPACT_ATOMS: atom_id res chain seq x y z
N MET A 1 13.69 15.50 30.70
CA MET A 1 13.22 14.30 29.97
C MET A 1 12.45 14.82 28.77
N ASN A 2 13.09 14.91 27.60
CA ASN A 2 12.40 15.35 26.37
C ASN A 2 11.55 14.18 25.87
N ALA A 3 10.24 14.41 25.79
CA ALA A 3 9.31 13.48 25.18
C ALA A 3 9.78 13.21 23.75
N MET A 4 10.13 11.95 23.50
CA MET A 4 10.39 11.44 22.17
C MET A 4 9.16 11.74 21.31
N THR A 5 9.30 12.66 20.36
CA THR A 5 8.50 12.62 19.14
C THR A 5 8.93 11.37 18.41
N ASP A 6 8.38 10.25 18.86
CA ASP A 6 8.37 9.01 18.12
C ASP A 6 7.59 9.37 16.85
N LYS A 7 8.31 9.57 15.75
CA LYS A 7 7.72 9.40 14.42
C LYS A 7 7.26 7.96 14.46
N SER A 8 6.02 7.72 14.89
CA SER A 8 5.40 6.42 14.84
C SER A 8 5.42 6.03 13.37
N ILE A 9 6.43 5.24 12.99
CA ILE A 9 6.57 4.64 11.67
C ILE A 9 5.25 3.91 11.47
N SER A 10 4.42 4.45 10.57
CA SER A 10 3.08 3.96 10.30
C SER A 10 3.21 2.52 9.80
N THR A 11 3.13 1.57 10.72
CA THR A 11 3.42 0.17 10.41
C THR A 11 2.28 -0.36 9.55
N LEU A 12 2.63 -1.05 8.47
CA LEU A 12 1.64 -1.70 7.62
C LEU A 12 1.08 -2.92 8.34
N THR A 13 -0.24 -3.05 8.36
CA THR A 13 -0.93 -4.26 8.79
C THR A 13 -0.61 -5.43 7.84
N ASP A 14 -0.79 -6.66 8.30
CA ASP A 14 -0.56 -7.87 7.48
C ASP A 14 -1.37 -7.84 6.17
N ARG A 15 -2.59 -7.28 6.23
CA ARG A 15 -3.46 -7.13 5.05
C ARG A 15 -2.90 -6.12 4.05
N GLU A 16 -2.40 -4.99 4.52
CA GLU A 16 -1.78 -3.98 3.67
C GLU A 16 -0.49 -4.50 3.05
N GLN A 17 0.33 -5.23 3.81
CA GLN A 17 1.53 -5.89 3.28
C GLN A 17 1.17 -6.94 2.22
N ALA A 18 0.16 -7.78 2.47
CA ALA A 18 -0.30 -8.77 1.49
C ALA A 18 -0.79 -8.11 0.19
N ALA A 19 -1.60 -7.05 0.30
CA ALA A 19 -2.10 -6.32 -0.85
C ALA A 19 -0.98 -5.63 -1.65
N LEU A 20 0.00 -5.03 -0.97
CA LEU A 20 1.17 -4.43 -1.61
C LEU A 20 2.03 -5.49 -2.29
N ASN A 21 2.30 -6.63 -1.66
CA ASN A 21 3.04 -7.73 -2.27
C ASN A 21 2.32 -8.29 -3.51
N ALA A 22 0.99 -8.45 -3.45
CA ALA A 22 0.20 -8.87 -4.60
C ALA A 22 0.32 -7.87 -5.76
N PHE A 23 0.26 -6.57 -5.45
CA PHE A 23 0.39 -5.51 -6.43
C PHE A 23 1.82 -5.43 -7.03
N VAL A 24 2.86 -5.59 -6.20
CA VAL A 24 4.26 -5.68 -6.64
C VAL A 24 4.45 -6.86 -7.60
N LYS A 25 3.87 -8.00 -7.28
CA LYS A 25 3.96 -9.20 -8.12
C LYS A 25 3.33 -8.98 -9.49
N ALA A 26 2.25 -8.20 -9.57
CA ALA A 26 1.56 -7.88 -10.82
C ALA A 26 2.30 -6.83 -11.66
N GLU A 27 2.70 -5.71 -11.05
CA GLU A 27 3.24 -4.54 -11.77
C GLU A 27 4.78 -4.52 -11.85
N GLY A 28 5.46 -5.36 -11.08
CA GLY A 28 6.91 -5.51 -11.10
C GLY A 28 7.66 -4.27 -10.58
N PRO A 29 8.85 -3.93 -11.13
CA PRO A 29 9.69 -2.86 -10.59
C PRO A 29 9.06 -1.46 -10.57
N ARG A 30 8.00 -1.25 -11.36
CA ARG A 30 7.29 0.04 -11.44
C ARG A 30 6.08 0.13 -10.52
N TRP A 31 5.84 -0.87 -9.67
CA TRP A 31 4.65 -0.98 -8.84
C TRP A 31 4.33 0.29 -8.03
N LYS A 32 5.32 0.99 -7.47
CA LYS A 32 5.08 2.25 -6.74
C LYS A 32 4.48 3.30 -7.65
N GLN A 33 5.07 3.48 -8.84
CA GLN A 33 4.61 4.42 -9.85
C GLN A 33 3.21 4.05 -10.35
N GLU A 34 2.98 2.78 -10.68
CA GLU A 34 1.66 2.32 -11.13
C GLU A 34 0.60 2.54 -10.05
N LEU A 35 0.93 2.23 -8.80
CA LEU A 35 0.01 2.46 -7.69
C LEU A 35 -0.30 3.96 -7.54
N THR A 36 0.72 4.84 -7.50
CA THR A 36 0.57 6.28 -7.23
C THR A 36 0.05 7.12 -8.40
N GLU A 37 0.36 6.76 -9.63
CA GLU A 37 0.02 7.56 -10.81
C GLU A 37 -1.19 7.00 -11.57
N VAL A 38 -1.38 5.68 -11.59
CA VAL A 38 -2.42 5.03 -12.39
C VAL A 38 -3.59 4.58 -11.53
N TYR A 39 -3.30 3.84 -10.46
CA TYR A 39 -4.33 3.21 -9.65
C TYR A 39 -4.76 4.04 -8.43
N TRP A 40 -4.12 5.16 -8.11
CA TRP A 40 -4.28 5.80 -6.79
C TRP A 40 -5.73 6.14 -6.42
N TYR A 41 -6.49 6.71 -7.35
CA TYR A 41 -7.92 6.99 -7.15
C TYR A 41 -8.82 5.76 -7.33
N ASN A 42 -8.35 4.76 -8.07
CA ASN A 42 -9.13 3.62 -8.55
C ASN A 42 -8.63 2.26 -8.01
N ALA A 43 -7.76 2.23 -6.99
CA ALA A 43 -7.19 0.99 -6.50
C ALA A 43 -8.28 0.03 -6.01
N ARG A 44 -9.42 0.57 -5.55
CA ARG A 44 -10.60 -0.21 -5.15
C ARG A 44 -11.19 -1.09 -6.25
N ILE A 45 -10.97 -0.77 -7.52
CA ILE A 45 -11.46 -1.57 -8.67
C ILE A 45 -10.36 -2.47 -9.24
N TRP A 46 -9.15 -2.41 -8.70
CA TRP A 46 -8.09 -3.33 -9.08
C TRP A 46 -8.43 -4.73 -8.57
N THR A 47 -8.28 -5.71 -9.44
CA THR A 47 -8.41 -7.14 -9.17
C THR A 47 -7.04 -7.78 -9.26
N ASP A 48 -6.71 -8.65 -8.31
CA ASP A 48 -5.49 -9.44 -8.42
C ASP A 48 -5.60 -10.53 -9.50
N ALA A 49 -4.54 -11.32 -9.65
CA ALA A 49 -4.44 -12.37 -10.66
C ALA A 49 -5.51 -13.48 -10.52
N ASP A 50 -6.08 -13.66 -9.33
CA ASP A 50 -7.13 -14.63 -9.04
C ASP A 50 -8.54 -14.01 -9.22
N GLY A 51 -8.60 -12.73 -9.57
CA GLY A 51 -9.84 -11.97 -9.74
C GLY A 51 -10.40 -11.39 -8.44
N ASP A 52 -9.63 -11.40 -7.34
CA ASP A 52 -10.07 -10.88 -6.05
C ASP A 52 -9.91 -9.35 -5.97
N GLN A 53 -10.97 -8.66 -5.56
CA GLN A 53 -11.00 -7.20 -5.34
C GLN A 53 -10.59 -6.81 -3.92
N PHE A 54 -10.48 -7.77 -2.99
CA PHE A 54 -10.14 -7.51 -1.60
C PHE A 54 -8.84 -6.69 -1.48
N HIS A 55 -7.78 -7.11 -2.18
CA HIS A 55 -6.51 -6.39 -2.19
C HIS A 55 -6.65 -4.96 -2.74
N GLY A 56 -7.45 -4.76 -3.78
CA GLY A 56 -7.76 -3.41 -4.30
C GLY A 56 -8.42 -2.50 -3.26
N HIS A 57 -9.39 -3.03 -2.50
CA HIS A 57 -10.02 -2.28 -1.40
C HIS A 57 -9.02 -1.93 -0.29
N VAL A 58 -8.09 -2.83 0.04
CA VAL A 58 -7.05 -2.59 1.03
C VAL A 58 -6.09 -1.49 0.56
N LEU A 59 -5.63 -1.52 -0.70
CA LEU A 59 -4.77 -0.48 -1.28
C LEU A 59 -5.46 0.89 -1.27
N HIS A 60 -6.75 0.93 -1.61
CA HIS A 60 -7.52 2.17 -1.52
C HIS A 60 -7.65 2.70 -0.08
N SER A 61 -7.81 1.79 0.89
CA SER A 61 -7.89 2.16 2.31
C SER A 61 -6.55 2.69 2.83
N LEU A 62 -5.44 2.03 2.46
CA LEU A 62 -4.08 2.47 2.76
C LEU A 62 -3.83 3.89 2.26
N ARG A 63 -4.27 4.23 1.05
CA ARG A 63 -4.19 5.61 0.53
C ARG A 63 -4.92 6.65 1.38
N ASN A 64 -6.07 6.28 1.96
CA ASN A 64 -6.94 7.20 2.70
C ASN A 64 -6.59 7.30 4.20
N ARG A 65 -5.72 6.44 4.72
CA ARG A 65 -5.33 6.49 6.13
C ARG A 65 -4.28 7.58 6.38
N PRO A 66 -4.30 8.28 7.52
CA PRO A 66 -3.19 9.14 7.94
C PRO A 66 -1.89 8.35 7.98
N GLY A 67 -0.81 8.87 7.38
CA GLY A 67 0.47 8.17 7.33
C GLY A 67 0.55 7.03 6.31
N GLY A 68 -0.45 6.89 5.43
CA GLY A 68 -0.51 5.81 4.44
C GLY A 68 0.48 5.95 3.29
N TYR A 69 0.73 7.19 2.84
CA TYR A 69 1.71 7.48 1.80
C TYR A 69 3.14 7.22 2.30
N GLU A 70 3.45 7.63 3.52
CA GLU A 70 4.74 7.39 4.16
C GLU A 70 5.00 5.89 4.35
N ALA A 71 4.00 5.15 4.82
CA ALA A 71 4.08 3.69 4.95
C ALA A 71 4.32 2.97 3.61
N LEU A 72 3.77 3.50 2.51
CA LEU A 72 4.00 2.99 1.16
C LEU A 72 5.44 3.25 0.71
N GLU A 73 5.98 4.44 0.95
CA GLU A 73 7.35 4.79 0.58
C GLU A 73 8.37 3.91 1.31
N ASP A 74 8.12 3.63 2.59
CA ASP A 74 8.98 2.79 3.44
C ASP A 74 8.84 1.28 3.16
N PHE A 75 7.85 0.86 2.36
CA PHE A 75 7.62 -0.56 2.06
C PHE A 75 8.71 -1.15 1.16
N ILE A 76 9.22 -2.32 1.58
CA ILE A 76 10.16 -3.16 0.84
C ILE A 76 9.45 -4.50 0.57
N PRO A 77 9.24 -4.87 -0.70
CA PRO A 77 8.57 -6.13 -1.04
C PRO A 77 9.38 -7.36 -0.60
N TYR A 78 8.70 -8.47 -0.31
CA TYR A 78 9.28 -9.76 0.07
C TYR A 78 9.10 -10.83 -1.01
#